data_AF-A0A7C3WWY3-F1
#
_entry.id   AF-A0A7C3WWY3-F1
#
_cell.length_a   1.000
_cell.length_b   1.000
_cell.length_c   1.000
_cell.angle_alpha   90.00
_cell.angle_beta   90.00
_cell.angle_gamma   90.00
#
_symmetry.space_group_name_H-M   'P 1'
#
loop_
_entity.id
_entity.type
_entity.pdbx_description
1 polymer ?
#
loop_
_entity_poly.entity_id
_entity_poly.type
_entity_poly.pdbx_seq_one_letter_code
_entity_poly.pdbx_strand_id
1 'polypeptide(L)' 'MLNKCKLINFEASERQVDKALIEASFKLNAVIATLDSDLKRKLREASRPVITLRGNRVYCLPENLTGRK' A
#
# COMPACT_ATOMS: atom_id res chain seq x y z
N MET A 1 -7.60 13.92 21.99
CA MET A 1 -6.66 13.10 21.19
C MET A 1 -7.27 12.90 19.81
N LEU A 2 -6.63 13.36 18.74
CA LEU A 2 -6.98 12.91 17.39
C LEU A 2 -6.61 11.43 17.29
N ASN A 3 -7.58 10.56 17.06
CA ASN A 3 -7.31 9.16 16.73
C ASN A 3 -6.55 9.13 15.40
N LYS A 4 -5.22 9.05 15.47
CA LYS A 4 -4.33 9.07 14.30
C LYS A 4 -4.43 7.78 13.46
N CYS A 5 -5.00 6.72 14.03
CA CYS A 5 -5.15 5.42 13.38
C CYS A 5 -6.55 4.86 13.66
N LYS A 6 -7.07 4.08 12.70
CA LYS A 6 -8.33 3.36 12.82
C LYS A 6 -8.11 1.93 12.34
N LEU A 7 -8.64 0.95 13.09
CA LEU A 7 -8.69 -0.43 12.62
C LEU A 7 -9.76 -0.56 11.53
N ILE A 8 -9.40 -1.24 10.45
CA ILE A 8 -10.30 -1.53 9.35
C ILE A 8 -10.45 -3.04 9.29
N ASN A 9 -11.68 -3.53 9.48
CA ASN A 9 -12.01 -4.92 9.22
C ASN A 9 -12.09 -5.11 7.70
N PHE A 10 -11.30 -6.03 7.17
CA PHE A 10 -11.25 -6.35 5.76
C PHE A 10 -11.27 -7.86 5.57
N GLU A 11 -12.26 -8.36 4.84
CA GLU A 11 -12.35 -9.77 4.46
C GLU A 11 -11.69 -9.95 3.10
N ALA A 12 -10.53 -10.61 3.10
CA ALA A 12 -9.78 -10.90 1.90
C ALA A 12 -10.34 -12.14 1.19
N SER A 13 -10.25 -12.14 -0.14
CA SER A 13 -10.61 -13.30 -0.97
C SER A 13 -9.64 -14.47 -0.81
N GLU A 14 -8.38 -14.18 -0.45
CA GLU A 14 -7.31 -15.16 -0.30
C GLU A 14 -6.67 -15.12 1.09
N ARG A 15 -6.09 -16.25 1.53
CA ARG A 15 -5.40 -16.37 2.83
C ARG A 15 -3.97 -15.84 2.83
N GLN A 16 -3.41 -15.49 1.67
CA GLN A 16 -2.05 -14.95 1.57
C GLN A 16 -2.04 -13.46 1.89
N VAL A 17 -1.26 -13.06 2.89
CA VAL A 17 -1.21 -11.69 3.43
C VAL A 17 -0.93 -10.64 2.35
N ASP A 18 0.08 -10.86 1.51
CA ASP A 18 0.44 -9.91 0.44
C ASP A 18 -0.73 -9.65 -0.52
N LYS A 19 -1.43 -10.72 -0.91
CA LYS A 19 -2.58 -10.61 -1.81
C LYS A 19 -3.74 -9.91 -1.12
N ALA A 20 -4.00 -10.21 0.15
CA ALA A 20 -5.00 -9.52 0.95
C ALA A 20 -4.71 -8.01 1.06
N LEU A 21 -3.46 -7.62 1.27
CA LEU A 21 -3.06 -6.20 1.34
C LEU A 21 -3.17 -5.49 -0.01
N ILE A 22 -2.81 -6.15 -1.11
CA ILE A 22 -2.98 -5.61 -2.46
C ILE A 22 -4.46 -5.43 -2.75
N GLU A 23 -5.29 -6.44 -2.47
CA GLU A 23 -6.74 -6.39 -2.63
C GLU A 23 -7.37 -5.26 -1.80
N ALA A 24 -6.98 -5.14 -0.52
CA ALA A 24 -7.41 -4.07 0.37
C ALA A 24 -7.03 -2.70 -0.19
N SER A 25 -5.85 -2.55 -0.79
CA SER A 25 -5.42 -1.28 -1.37
C SER A 25 -6.37 -0.82 -2.48
N PHE A 26 -6.90 -1.73 -3.31
CA PHE A 26 -7.88 -1.40 -4.34
C PHE A 26 -9.25 -1.10 -3.73
N LYS A 27 -9.79 -2.03 -2.92
CA LYS A 27 -11.17 -1.96 -2.43
C LYS A 27 -11.40 -0.80 -1.46
N LEU A 28 -10.40 -0.49 -0.62
CA LEU A 28 -10.49 0.59 0.36
C LEU A 28 -9.89 1.90 -0.16
N ASN A 29 -9.37 1.90 -1.39
CA ASN A 29 -8.56 2.99 -1.94
C ASN A 29 -7.44 3.44 -0.98
N ALA A 30 -6.80 2.46 -0.34
CA ALA A 30 -5.76 2.69 0.66
C ALA A 30 -4.36 2.69 0.03
N VAL A 31 -3.45 3.44 0.65
CA VAL A 31 -2.01 3.39 0.37
C VAL A 31 -1.37 2.47 1.40
N ILE A 32 -0.59 1.50 0.97
CA ILE A 32 0.06 0.53 1.86
C ILE A 32 1.42 1.09 2.27
N ALA A 33 1.73 1.05 3.57
CA ALA A 33 3.06 1.36 4.08
C ALA A 33 3.81 0.07 4.40
N THR A 34 4.98 -0.15 3.78
CA THR A 34 5.79 -1.35 4.02
C THR A 34 7.28 -1.15 3.72
N LEU A 35 8.12 -1.91 4.42
CA LEU A 35 9.55 -2.05 4.13
C LEU A 35 9.89 -3.31 3.33
N ASP A 36 8.93 -4.25 3.24
CA ASP A 36 9.09 -5.51 2.52
C ASP A 36 9.34 -5.28 1.03
N SER A 37 10.46 -5.80 0.52
CA SER A 37 10.88 -5.60 -0.86
C SER A 37 9.99 -6.31 -1.88
N ASP A 38 9.48 -7.50 -1.54
CA ASP A 38 8.64 -8.29 -2.44
C ASP A 38 7.24 -7.69 -2.52
N LEU A 39 6.64 -7.30 -1.40
CA LEU A 39 5.35 -6.61 -1.39
C LEU A 39 5.43 -5.26 -2.11
N LYS A 40 6.53 -4.49 -1.94
CA LYS A 40 6.77 -3.27 -2.74
C LYS A 40 6.81 -3.54 -4.23
N ARG A 41 7.48 -4.62 -4.66
CA ARG A 41 7.51 -5.02 -6.07
C ARG A 41 6.10 -5.35 -6.56
N LYS A 42 5.37 -6.21 -5.85
CA LYS A 42 4.01 -6.63 -6.19
C LYS A 42 3.01 -5.47 -6.25
N LEU A 43 3.09 -4.52 -5.31
CA LEU A 43 2.26 -3.32 -5.30
C LEU A 43 2.53 -2.43 -6.52
N ARG A 44 3.81 -2.26 -6.91
CA ARG A 44 4.18 -1.51 -8.11
C ARG A 44 3.72 -2.20 -9.39
N GLU A 45 3.88 -3.52 -9.49
CA GLU A 45 3.36 -4.32 -10.60
C GLU A 45 1.83 -4.18 -10.72
N ALA A 46 1.13 -4.14 -9.59
CA ALA A 46 -0.30 -3.87 -9.51
C ALA A 46 -0.67 -2.38 -9.68
N SER A 47 0.28 -1.50 -10.02
CA SER A 47 0.07 -0.05 -10.17
C SER A 47 -0.55 0.63 -8.93
N ARG A 48 -0.18 0.16 -7.74
CA ARG A 48 -0.63 0.74 -6.46
C ARG A 48 0.48 1.58 -5.82
N PRO A 49 0.13 2.73 -5.24
CA PRO A 49 1.08 3.52 -4.47
C PRO A 49 1.50 2.79 -3.19
N VAL A 50 2.76 2.97 -2.79
CA VAL A 50 3.35 2.37 -1.59
C VAL A 50 4.16 3.41 -0.83
N ILE A 51 3.94 3.49 0.49
CA ILE A 51 4.76 4.26 1.41
C ILE A 51 5.90 3.37 1.91
N THR A 52 7.14 3.87 1.88
CA THR A 52 8.31 3.14 2.37
C THR A 52 9.32 4.08 3.00
N LEU A 53 10.35 3.54 3.64
CA LEU A 53 11.47 4.31 4.16
C LEU A 53 12.70 4.17 3.26
N ARG A 54 13.41 5.29 3.04
CA ARG A 54 14.74 5.32 2.45
C ARG A 54 15.63 6.18 3.32
N GLY A 55 16.54 5.55 4.05
CA GLY A 55 17.22 6.18 5.19
C GLY A 55 16.21 6.57 6.27
N ASN A 56 16.28 7.81 6.76
CA ASN A 56 15.39 8.33 7.80
C ASN A 56 14.21 9.14 7.25
N ARG A 57 13.86 8.95 5.98
CA ARG A 57 12.79 9.70 5.30
C ARG A 57 11.73 8.74 4.76
N VAL A 58 10.47 9.18 4.85
CA VAL A 58 9.30 8.50 4.29
C VAL A 58 9.11 8.93 2.84
N TYR A 59 8.90 7.97 1.95
CA TYR A 59 8.65 8.17 0.52
C TYR A 59 7.37 7.46 0.11
N CYS A 60 6.66 8.02 -0.89
CA CYS A 60 5.52 7.38 -1.53
C CYS A 60 5.85 7.14 -3.01
N LEU A 61 5.74 5.89 -3.49
CA LEU A 61 6.06 5.50 -4.86
C LEU A 61 4.84 4.87 -5.55
N PRO A 62 4.52 5.17 -6.82
CA PRO A 62 5.14 6.23 -7.63
C PRO A 62 4.78 7.61 -7.07
N GLU A 63 5.74 8.55 -7.12
CA GLU A 63 5.58 9.91 -6.58
C GLU A 63 4.52 10.72 -7.35
N ASN A 64 4.21 10.31 -8.60
CA ASN A 64 3.17 10.89 -9.44
C ASN A 64 2.26 9.79 -10.00
N LEU A 65 1.03 9.67 -9.50
CA LEU A 65 -0.05 8.95 -10.20
C LEU A 65 -0.75 9.84 -11.25
N THR A 66 -0.34 11.10 -11.39
CA THR A 66 -0.77 12.00 -12.47
C THR A 66 0.07 11.76 -13.72
N GLY A 67 -0.21 10.66 -14.41
CA GLY A 67 0.56 10.25 -15.59
C GLY A 67 -0.17 9.25 -16.48
N ARG A 68 -1.49 9.41 -16.67
CA ARG A 68 -2.13 8.93 -17.89
C ARG A 68 -2.08 10.08 -18.90
N LYS A 69 -1.18 10.00 -19.87
CA LYS A 69 -1.42 10.61 -21.18
C LYS A 69 -2.30 9.66 -21.98
#